data_AF-A0A7X8K3L2-F1
#
_entry.id   AF-A0A7X8K3L2-F1
#
_cell.length_a   1.000
_cell.length_b   1.000
_cell.length_c   1.000
_cell.angle_alpha   90.00
_cell.angle_beta   90.00
_cell.angle_gamma   90.00
#
_symmetry.space_group_name_H-M   'P 1'
#
loop_
_entity.id
_entity.type
_entity.pdbx_description
1 polymer ?
#
loop_
_entity_poly.entity_id
_entity_poly.type
_entity_poly.pdbx_seq_one_letter_code
_entity_poly.pdbx_strand_id
1 'polypeptide(L)' 'MAYIEFKGQQIEVDEDGFITDPGLWNEELAEFLAKTEEIEELTEDHWKV' A
#
# COMPACT_ATOMS: atom_id res chain seq x y z
N MET A 1 13.67 -6.87 -3.17
CA MET A 1 13.33 -5.44 -2.98
C MET A 1 12.82 -4.90 -4.30
N ALA A 2 11.58 -4.45 -4.29
CA ALA A 2 10.92 -3.82 -5.42
C ALA A 2 10.54 -2.39 -5.04
N TYR A 3 10.18 -1.58 -6.05
CA TYR A 3 9.73 -0.21 -5.83
C TYR A 3 8.41 0.00 -6.55
N ILE A 4 7.47 0.65 -5.88
CA ILE A 4 6.22 1.15 -6.47
C ILE A 4 6.28 2.66 -6.60
N GLU A 5 5.62 3.19 -7.62
CA GLU A 5 5.49 4.63 -7.83
C GLU A 5 4.15 5.11 -7.27
N PHE A 6 4.20 5.92 -6.22
CA PHE A 6 3.01 6.50 -5.58
C PHE A 6 3.18 8.02 -5.45
N LYS A 7 2.29 8.80 -6.08
CA LYS A 7 2.30 10.28 -6.05
C LYS A 7 3.64 10.93 -6.45
N GLY A 8 4.40 10.31 -7.35
CA GLY A 8 5.72 10.82 -7.77
C GLY A 8 6.86 10.48 -6.81
N GLN A 9 6.60 9.61 -5.82
CA GLN A 9 7.58 9.05 -4.90
C GLN A 9 7.74 7.55 -5.18
N GLN A 10 8.99 7.09 -5.14
CA GLN A 10 9.31 5.67 -5.09
C GLN A 10 9.20 5.16 -3.66
N ILE A 11 8.34 4.17 -3.45
CA ILE A 11 8.17 3.49 -2.17
C ILE A 11 8.78 2.09 -2.29
N GLU A 12 9.70 1.78 -1.38
CA GLU A 12 10.32 0.47 -1.30
C GLU A 12 9.35 -0.54 -0.68
N VAL A 13 9.24 -1.70 -1.33
CA VAL A 13 8.49 -2.84 -0.86
C VAL A 13 9.35 -4.11 -0.84
N ASP A 14 9.00 -5.04 0.05
CA ASP A 14 9.66 -6.34 0.15
C ASP A 14 9.16 -7.34 -0.93
N GLU A 15 9.48 -8.62 -0.75
CA GLU A 15 9.13 -9.68 -1.71
C GLU A 15 7.64 -10.04 -1.68
N ASP A 16 6.94 -9.72 -0.60
CA ASP A 16 5.51 -9.97 -0.40
C ASP A 16 4.67 -8.70 -0.66
N GLY A 17 5.31 -7.58 -1.03
CA GLY A 17 4.64 -6.31 -1.35
C GLY A 17 4.37 -5.42 -0.13
N PHE A 18 4.93 -5.72 1.05
CA PHE A 18 4.79 -4.86 2.21
C PHE A 18 5.73 -3.67 2.13
N ILE A 19 5.25 -2.51 2.58
CA ILE A 19 6.09 -1.32 2.76
C ILE A 19 7.18 -1.59 3.81
N THR A 20 8.41 -1.18 3.50
CA THR A 20 9.55 -1.39 4.41
C THR A 20 9.67 -0.29 5.46
N ASP A 21 9.18 0.92 5.18
CA ASP A 21 9.15 2.07 6.09
C ASP A 21 7.70 2.32 6.59
N PRO A 22 7.39 2.03 7.87
CA PRO A 22 6.08 2.30 8.46
C PRO A 22 5.69 3.78 8.47
N GLY A 23 6.67 4.70 8.41
CA GLY A 23 6.42 6.14 8.37
C GLY A 23 5.78 6.62 7.06
N LEU A 24 5.84 5.81 6.00
CA LEU A 24 5.19 6.08 4.72
C LEU A 24 3.70 5.67 4.71
N TRP A 25 3.26 4.88 5.70
CA TRP A 25 1.89 4.40 5.75
C TRP A 25 0.89 5.54 5.88
N ASN A 26 -0.13 5.51 5.02
CA ASN A 26 -1.31 6.35 5.09
C ASN A 26 -2.46 5.66 4.34
N GLU A 27 -3.69 6.13 4.56
CA GLU A 27 -4.89 5.54 3.95
C GLU A 27 -4.82 5.51 2.42
N GLU A 28 -4.33 6.57 1.77
CA GLU A 28 -4.26 6.62 0.30
C GLU A 28 -3.23 5.62 -0.26
N LEU A 29 -2.12 5.38 0.44
CA LEU A 29 -1.14 4.38 0.05
C LEU A 29 -1.70 2.97 0.22
N ALA A 30 -2.44 2.73 1.31
CA ALA A 30 -3.11 1.46 1.51
C ALA A 30 -4.19 1.21 0.44
N GLU A 31 -4.97 2.22 0.05
CA GLU A 31 -5.91 2.12 -1.09
C GLU A 31 -5.20 1.84 -2.43
N PHE A 32 -4.02 2.44 -2.63
CA PHE A 32 -3.22 2.17 -3.82
C PHE A 32 -2.75 0.72 -3.87
N LEU A 33 -2.23 0.21 -2.75
CA LEU A 33 -1.81 -1.19 -2.60
C LEU A 33 -3.00 -2.16 -2.70
N ALA A 34 -4.17 -1.80 -2.17
CA ALA A 34 -5.37 -2.62 -2.28
C ALA A 34 -5.70 -2.95 -3.75
N LYS A 35 -5.55 -1.95 -4.64
CA LYS A 35 -5.78 -2.14 -6.08
C LYS A 35 -4.79 -3.09 -6.74
N THR A 36 -3.57 -3.23 -6.21
CA THR A 36 -2.61 -4.23 -6.73
C THR A 36 -2.99 -5.65 -6.34
N GLU A 37 -3.76 -5.81 -5.26
CA GLU A 37 -4.33 -7.07 -4.78
C GLU A 37 -5.76 -7.32 -5.30
N GLU A 38 -6.14 -6.66 -6.40
CA GLU A 38 -7.48 -6.77 -7.01
C GLU A 38 -8.63 -6.33 -6.07
N ILE A 39 -8.34 -5.52 -5.05
CA ILE A 39 -9.33 -4.88 -4.17
C ILE A 39 -9.59 -3.46 -4.64
N GLU A 40 -10.77 -3.22 -5.23
CA GLU A 40 -11.12 -1.90 -5.77
C GLU A 40 -11.30 -0.82 -4.69
N GLU A 41 -11.85 -1.21 -3.53
CA GLU A 41 -12.21 -0.30 -2.44
C GLU A 41 -11.99 -0.95 -1.06
N LEU A 42 -11.29 -0.25 -0.18
CA LEU A 42 -11.13 -0.64 1.22
C LEU A 42 -12.34 -0.17 2.04
N THR A 43 -13.28 -1.09 2.27
CA THR A 43 -14.44 -0.85 3.14
C THR A 43 -14.06 -0.73 4.62
N GLU A 44 -14.99 -0.23 5.45
CA GLU A 44 -14.82 -0.17 6.92
C GLU A 44 -14.41 -1.51 7.56
N ASP A 45 -14.82 -2.64 6.98
CA ASP A 45 -14.47 -3.97 7.48
C ASP A 45 -12.98 -4.28 7.34
N HIS A 46 -12.31 -3.78 6.29
CA HIS A 46 -10.87 -3.98 6.09
C HIS A 46 -10.02 -3.20 7.10
N TRP A 47 -10.57 -2.11 7.64
CA TRP A 47 -9.91 -1.25 8.63
C TRP A 47 -10.14 -1.69 10.07
N LYS A 48 -10.98 -2.72 10.29
CA LYS A 48 -11.17 -3.29 11.61
C LYS A 48 -9.94 -4.12 11.98
N VAL A 49 -9.20 -3.64 12.97
CA VAL A 49 -8.01 -4.28 13.56
C VAL A 49 -8.34 -4.85 14.93
#